data_AF-A0A5N6VQ68-F1
#
_entry.id   AF-A0A5N6VQ68-F1
#
_cell.length_a   1.000
_cell.length_b   1.000
_cell.length_c   1.000
_cell.angle_alpha   90.00
_cell.angle_beta   90.00
_cell.angle_gamma   90.00
#
_symmetry.space_group_name_H-M   'P 1'
#
loop_
_entity.id
_entity.type
_entity.pdbx_description
1 polymer ?
#
loop_
_entity_poly.entity_id
_entity_poly.type
_entity_poly.pdbx_seq_one_letter_code
_entity_poly.pdbx_strand_id
1 'polypeptide(L)'
;MRFLAFNFPRMPFYHRVVDRLRVDPSTTFLDAGCCFGQEIRYLVDQGIPSKQLFGCDLEQVFIDLGYKLFRDKDRLEATFVTGDLTADDPAFAGSPLSQTLSGKIDIIFASSLLHLWDYGTQVRVAIRLVQLCRDRPGVMITGRQLGSRLGGHYPMHGVDDNSLHYRHNVESLKGLWRDVEIATQTRWKLEASFFVDEAVEQTRKVVPDYDSNATMICWSVTRE
;
A
#
# COMPACT_ATOMS: atom_id res chain seq x y z
N MET A 1 -7.37 -15.07 -6.90
CA MET A 1 -6.93 -14.36 -5.68
C MET A 1 -5.42 -14.48 -5.57
N ARG A 2 -4.69 -13.37 -5.41
CA ARG A 2 -3.20 -13.32 -5.37
C ARG A 2 -2.64 -12.99 -3.99
N PHE A 3 -3.42 -13.21 -2.94
CA PHE A 3 -3.02 -12.81 -1.60
C PHE A 3 -1.76 -13.57 -1.13
N LEU A 4 -1.51 -14.80 -1.62
CA LEU A 4 -0.40 -15.68 -1.24
C LEU A 4 0.97 -15.40 -1.88
N ALA A 5 1.09 -14.37 -2.72
CA ALA A 5 2.34 -14.05 -3.41
C ALA A 5 3.08 -12.91 -2.69
N PHE A 6 4.36 -13.10 -2.40
CA PHE A 6 5.22 -12.03 -1.88
C PHE A 6 5.51 -11.02 -2.99
N ASN A 7 4.99 -9.81 -2.83
CA ASN A 7 5.19 -8.74 -3.80
C ASN A 7 6.32 -7.82 -3.37
N PHE A 8 6.45 -7.59 -2.07
CA PHE A 8 7.44 -6.69 -1.51
C PHE A 8 8.88 -6.99 -1.96
N PRO A 9 9.36 -8.26 -2.01
CA PRO A 9 10.73 -8.59 -2.40
C PRO A 9 11.08 -8.28 -3.86
N ARG A 10 10.05 -8.11 -4.70
CA ARG A 10 10.19 -7.85 -6.14
C ARG A 10 10.28 -6.36 -6.43
N MET A 11 10.13 -5.50 -5.42
CA MET A 11 10.09 -4.06 -5.57
C MET A 11 11.51 -3.46 -5.61
N PRO A 12 11.75 -2.41 -6.43
CA PRO A 12 13.07 -1.79 -6.53
C PRO A 12 13.53 -1.12 -5.23
N PHE A 13 12.61 -0.75 -4.35
CA PHE A 13 12.89 -0.15 -3.04
C PHE A 13 13.06 -1.19 -1.91
N TYR A 14 12.94 -2.48 -2.20
CA TYR A 14 12.97 -3.56 -1.20
C TYR A 14 14.22 -3.51 -0.29
N HIS A 15 15.41 -3.53 -0.89
CA HIS A 15 16.67 -3.55 -0.13
C HIS A 15 16.81 -2.30 0.75
N ARG A 16 16.46 -1.12 0.24
CA ARG A 16 16.49 0.14 1.00
C ARG A 16 15.63 0.07 2.26
N VAL A 17 14.45 -0.54 2.17
CA VAL A 17 13.54 -0.68 3.32
C VAL A 17 14.06 -1.72 4.30
N VAL A 18 14.45 -2.91 3.82
CA VAL A 18 14.95 -3.99 4.70
C VAL A 18 16.22 -3.58 5.43
N ASP A 19 17.15 -2.91 4.74
CA ASP A 19 18.38 -2.41 5.36
C ASP A 19 18.07 -1.41 6.47
N ARG A 20 17.11 -0.50 6.25
CA ARG A 20 16.69 0.47 7.27
C ARG A 20 16.05 -0.21 8.48
N LEU A 21 15.20 -1.21 8.26
CA LEU A 21 14.58 -1.98 9.34
C LEU A 21 15.61 -2.76 10.17
N ARG A 22 16.66 -3.27 9.52
CA ARG A 22 17.76 -4.00 10.19
C ARG A 22 18.69 -3.08 10.99
N VAL A 23 18.99 -1.90 10.45
CA VAL A 23 19.92 -0.95 11.07
C VAL A 23 19.32 -0.30 12.32
N ASP A 24 18.03 0.03 12.29
CA ASP A 24 17.36 0.75 13.36
C ASP A 24 16.10 0.00 13.85
N PRO A 25 16.17 -0.66 15.01
CA PRO A 25 15.03 -1.36 15.63
C PRO A 25 13.83 -0.46 15.97
N SER A 26 13.98 0.87 15.93
CA SER A 26 12.88 1.83 16.15
C SER A 26 12.16 2.24 14.85
N THR A 27 12.72 1.87 13.69
CA THR A 27 12.06 2.08 12.39
C THR A 27 10.83 1.19 12.30
N THR A 28 9.69 1.79 11.96
CA THR A 28 8.38 1.13 11.88
C THR A 28 7.94 0.95 10.43
N PHE A 29 7.35 -0.21 10.14
CA PHE A 29 6.83 -0.57 8.82
C PHE A 29 5.33 -0.86 8.90
N LEU A 30 4.55 -0.34 7.96
CA LEU A 30 3.12 -0.63 7.80
C LEU A 30 2.85 -1.28 6.44
N ASP A 31 2.22 -2.46 6.47
CA ASP A 31 1.54 -3.06 5.32
C ASP A 31 0.09 -2.52 5.27
N ALA A 32 -0.19 -1.62 4.32
CA ALA A 32 -1.48 -0.96 4.19
C ALA A 32 -2.40 -1.74 3.22
N GLY A 33 -3.50 -2.27 3.73
CA GLY A 33 -4.30 -3.28 3.03
C GLY A 33 -3.67 -4.68 3.13
N CYS A 34 -3.26 -5.06 4.33
CA CYS A 34 -2.42 -6.23 4.58
C CYS A 34 -3.12 -7.58 4.35
N CYS A 35 -4.46 -7.60 4.27
CA CYS A 35 -5.28 -8.80 4.17
C CYS A 35 -4.87 -9.84 5.23
N PHE A 36 -4.25 -10.95 4.81
CA PHE A 36 -3.78 -12.00 5.71
C PHE A 36 -2.43 -11.68 6.39
N GLY A 37 -1.86 -10.49 6.21
CA GLY A 37 -0.62 -10.04 6.83
C GLY A 37 0.62 -10.78 6.33
N GLN A 38 0.74 -10.96 5.03
CA GLN A 38 1.77 -11.82 4.45
C GLN A 38 3.11 -11.13 4.30
N GLU A 39 3.13 -9.87 3.90
CA GLU A 39 4.36 -9.10 3.78
C GLU A 39 5.01 -8.91 5.18
N ILE A 40 4.18 -8.76 6.21
CA ILE A 40 4.63 -8.76 7.62
C ILE A 40 5.34 -10.06 7.98
N ARG A 41 4.72 -11.21 7.70
CA ARG A 41 5.29 -12.52 8.03
C ARG A 41 6.53 -12.84 7.21
N TYR A 42 6.55 -12.40 5.96
CA TYR A 42 7.76 -12.45 5.14
C TYR A 42 8.88 -11.63 5.79
N LEU A 43 8.63 -10.40 6.24
CA LEU A 43 9.67 -9.59 6.91
C LEU A 43 10.17 -10.24 8.20
N VAL A 44 9.31 -10.87 8.98
CA VAL A 44 9.72 -11.66 10.15
C VAL A 44 10.64 -12.81 9.76
N ASP A 45 10.32 -13.54 8.70
CA ASP A 45 11.16 -14.60 8.15
C ASP A 45 12.53 -14.08 7.68
N GLN A 46 12.60 -12.83 7.21
CA GLN A 46 13.86 -12.14 6.87
C GLN A 46 14.65 -11.61 8.07
N GLY A 47 14.20 -11.93 9.30
CA GLY A 47 14.85 -11.58 10.56
C GLY A 47 14.47 -10.21 11.11
N ILE A 48 13.43 -9.56 10.59
CA ILE A 48 12.97 -8.27 11.14
C ILE A 48 12.12 -8.52 12.40
N PRO A 49 12.45 -7.93 13.56
CA PRO A 49 11.64 -7.98 14.76
C PRO A 49 10.17 -7.60 14.49
N SER A 50 9.23 -8.51 14.80
CA SER A 50 7.81 -8.28 14.51
C SER A 50 7.22 -7.04 15.20
N LYS A 51 7.82 -6.57 16.31
CA LYS A 51 7.44 -5.34 17.01
C LYS A 51 7.59 -4.07 16.15
N GLN A 52 8.44 -4.12 15.12
CA GLN A 52 8.58 -3.03 14.15
C GLN A 52 7.46 -3.02 13.11
N LEU A 53 6.68 -4.09 13.03
CA LEU A 53 5.78 -4.38 11.91
C LEU A 53 4.33 -4.15 12.31
N PHE A 54 3.66 -3.40 11.45
CA PHE A 54 2.26 -3.03 11.57
C PHE A 54 1.53 -3.48 10.31
N GLY A 55 0.28 -3.90 10.48
CA GLY A 55 -0.63 -4.19 9.37
C GLY A 55 -1.95 -3.48 9.59
N CYS A 56 -2.53 -2.95 8.51
CA CYS A 56 -3.91 -2.51 8.56
C CYS A 56 -4.74 -3.08 7.41
N ASP A 57 -6.00 -3.32 7.70
CA ASP A 57 -6.99 -3.72 6.71
C ASP A 57 -8.36 -3.13 7.11
N LEU A 58 -9.29 -3.07 6.16
CA LEU A 58 -10.65 -2.66 6.44
C LEU A 58 -11.35 -3.70 7.33
N GLU A 59 -11.13 -4.98 7.04
CA GLU A 59 -11.92 -6.08 7.58
C GLU A 59 -11.14 -6.96 8.56
N GLN A 60 -11.61 -7.04 9.81
CA GLN A 60 -10.98 -7.86 10.86
C GLN A 60 -10.88 -9.34 10.47
N VAL A 61 -11.83 -9.85 9.67
CA VAL A 61 -11.87 -11.25 9.25
C VAL A 61 -10.62 -11.68 8.49
N PHE A 62 -10.01 -10.79 7.71
CA PHE A 62 -8.79 -11.12 6.97
C PHE A 62 -7.59 -11.29 7.92
N ILE A 63 -7.47 -10.42 8.93
CA ILE A 63 -6.43 -10.53 9.97
C ILE A 63 -6.60 -11.85 10.74
N ASP A 64 -7.83 -12.18 11.13
CA ASP A 64 -8.14 -13.41 11.87
C ASP A 64 -7.86 -14.67 11.02
N LEU A 65 -8.19 -14.64 9.74
CA LEU A 65 -7.86 -15.71 8.79
C LEU A 65 -6.35 -15.84 8.58
N GLY A 66 -5.60 -14.73 8.58
CA GLY A 66 -4.14 -14.73 8.57
C GLY A 66 -3.58 -15.51 9.76
N TYR A 67 -4.02 -15.19 10.98
CA TYR A 67 -3.60 -15.94 12.18
C TYR A 67 -3.95 -17.44 12.12
N LYS A 68 -5.12 -17.80 11.58
CA LYS A 68 -5.52 -19.21 11.40
C LYS A 68 -4.64 -19.92 10.36
N LEU A 69 -4.33 -19.25 9.27
CA LEU A 69 -3.52 -19.78 8.17
C LEU A 69 -2.08 -20.05 8.62
N PHE A 70 -1.46 -19.07 9.27
CA PHE A 70 -0.04 -19.13 9.65
C PHE A 70 0.22 -19.71 11.06
N ARG A 71 -0.85 -19.88 11.85
CA ARG A 71 -0.82 -20.48 13.20
C ARG A 71 0.23 -19.83 14.10
N ASP A 72 0.24 -18.51 14.16
CA ASP A 72 1.31 -17.71 14.79
C ASP A 72 0.81 -16.67 15.80
N LYS A 73 -0.46 -16.74 16.20
CA LYS A 73 -1.08 -15.79 17.13
C LYS A 73 -0.37 -15.68 18.49
N ASP A 74 0.33 -16.74 18.88
CA ASP A 74 1.07 -16.87 20.13
C ASP A 74 2.54 -16.40 20.04
N ARG A 75 3.07 -16.17 18.84
CA ARG A 75 4.49 -15.81 18.62
C ARG A 75 4.70 -14.53 17.81
N LEU A 76 3.73 -14.12 16.99
CA LEU A 76 3.85 -12.92 16.17
C LEU A 76 3.50 -11.68 17.01
N GLU A 77 4.51 -10.87 17.34
CA GLU A 77 4.32 -9.63 18.12
C GLU A 77 4.06 -8.40 17.23
N ALA A 78 3.59 -8.60 15.99
CA ALA A 78 3.20 -7.52 15.09
C ALA A 78 1.87 -6.90 15.52
N THR A 79 1.68 -5.62 15.24
CA THR A 79 0.44 -4.91 15.58
C THR A 79 -0.48 -4.82 14.36
N PHE A 80 -1.65 -5.44 14.43
CA PHE A 80 -2.68 -5.33 13.40
C PHE A 80 -3.81 -4.41 13.86
N VAL A 81 -4.25 -3.51 12.98
CA VAL A 81 -5.29 -2.53 13.30
C VAL A 81 -6.27 -2.41 12.15
N THR A 82 -7.56 -2.46 12.45
CA THR A 82 -8.60 -2.22 11.43
C THR A 82 -8.83 -0.74 11.20
N GLY A 83 -9.11 -0.35 9.96
CA GLY A 83 -9.57 1.00 9.67
C GLY A 83 -9.93 1.22 8.21
N ASP A 84 -10.96 2.02 8.01
CA ASP A 84 -11.36 2.47 6.69
C ASP A 84 -10.53 3.69 6.28
N LEU A 85 -9.59 3.46 5.37
CA LEU A 85 -8.79 4.51 4.76
C LEU A 85 -9.60 5.41 3.83
N THR A 86 -10.91 5.20 3.62
CA THR A 86 -11.80 6.02 2.79
C THR A 86 -12.81 6.85 3.59
N ALA A 87 -13.05 6.49 4.85
CA ALA A 87 -14.00 7.14 5.77
C ALA A 87 -13.78 8.64 5.94
N ASP A 88 -14.84 9.45 6.04
CA ASP A 88 -14.72 10.90 6.24
C ASP A 88 -13.79 11.32 7.39
N ASP A 89 -13.33 12.58 7.38
CA ASP A 89 -12.26 13.02 8.28
C ASP A 89 -12.59 12.79 9.77
N PRO A 90 -13.80 13.10 10.28
CA PRO A 90 -14.16 12.76 11.65
C PRO A 90 -14.13 11.25 11.94
N ALA A 91 -14.69 10.42 11.05
CA ALA A 91 -14.71 8.98 11.23
C ALA A 91 -13.30 8.37 11.19
N PHE A 92 -12.44 8.84 10.26
CA PHE A 92 -11.04 8.43 10.20
C PHE A 92 -10.30 8.86 11.47
N ALA A 93 -10.44 10.10 11.92
CA ALA A 93 -9.78 10.60 13.13
C ALA A 93 -10.17 9.82 14.39
N GLY A 94 -11.44 9.39 14.49
CA GLY A 94 -11.94 8.54 15.57
C GLY A 94 -11.63 7.05 15.41
N SER A 95 -11.09 6.61 14.26
CA SER A 95 -10.89 5.19 13.97
C SER A 95 -9.75 4.57 14.79
N PRO A 96 -9.79 3.25 15.06
CA PRO A 96 -8.68 2.53 15.69
C PRO A 96 -7.36 2.73 14.93
N LEU A 97 -7.40 2.75 13.60
CA LEU A 97 -6.23 2.97 12.75
C LEU A 97 -5.54 4.30 13.04
N SER A 98 -6.30 5.41 13.03
CA SER A 98 -5.73 6.73 13.29
C SER A 98 -5.25 6.85 14.73
N GLN A 99 -6.06 6.44 15.72
CA GLN A 99 -5.70 6.51 17.14
C GLN A 99 -4.43 5.69 17.45
N THR A 100 -4.24 4.57 16.74
CA THR A 100 -3.11 3.69 16.97
C THR A 100 -1.86 4.15 16.23
N LEU A 101 -1.95 4.59 14.97
CA LEU A 101 -0.80 4.73 14.07
C LEU A 101 -0.46 6.16 13.63
N SER A 102 -1.33 7.15 13.84
CA SER A 102 -1.07 8.54 13.43
C SER A 102 0.25 9.07 14.00
N GLY A 103 1.12 9.58 13.12
CA GLY A 103 2.43 10.10 13.49
C GLY A 103 3.48 9.07 13.89
N LYS A 104 3.29 7.76 13.62
CA LYS A 104 4.17 6.69 14.17
C LYS A 104 4.91 5.87 13.12
N ILE A 105 4.53 5.94 11.85
CA ILE A 105 5.05 5.06 10.81
C ILE A 105 6.22 5.71 10.06
N ASP A 106 7.29 4.95 9.80
CA ASP A 106 8.42 5.41 8.98
C ASP A 106 8.34 4.97 7.53
N ILE A 107 7.81 3.76 7.31
CA ILE A 107 7.77 3.12 6.00
C ILE A 107 6.38 2.52 5.82
N ILE A 108 5.70 2.89 4.74
CA ILE A 108 4.42 2.29 4.33
C ILE A 108 4.63 1.52 3.04
N PHE A 109 4.07 0.32 2.95
CA PHE A 109 3.91 -0.42 1.70
C PHE A 109 2.41 -0.59 1.39
N ALA A 110 1.98 0.03 0.29
CA ALA A 110 0.61 -0.02 -0.22
C ALA A 110 0.57 -0.89 -1.48
N SER A 111 0.42 -2.21 -1.30
CA SER A 111 0.36 -3.17 -2.40
C SER A 111 -1.07 -3.40 -2.85
N SER A 112 -1.36 -3.22 -4.13
CA SER A 112 -2.71 -3.38 -4.69
C SER A 112 -3.78 -2.54 -3.98
N LEU A 113 -3.42 -1.36 -3.44
CA LEU A 113 -4.33 -0.56 -2.61
C LEU A 113 -4.98 0.59 -3.37
N LEU A 114 -4.21 1.62 -3.79
CA LEU A 114 -4.79 2.87 -4.30
C LEU A 114 -5.69 2.67 -5.54
N HIS A 115 -5.31 1.74 -6.43
CA HIS A 115 -6.07 1.48 -7.66
C HIS A 115 -7.49 0.91 -7.44
N LEU A 116 -7.92 0.68 -6.19
CA LEU A 116 -9.29 0.27 -5.87
C LEU A 116 -10.30 1.41 -6.02
N TRP A 117 -9.85 2.66 -6.12
CA TRP A 117 -10.73 3.82 -6.06
C TRP A 117 -10.54 4.81 -7.22
N ASP A 118 -11.45 5.77 -7.33
CA ASP A 118 -11.32 6.92 -8.20
C ASP A 118 -10.20 7.88 -7.73
N TYR A 119 -9.86 8.86 -8.57
CA TYR A 119 -8.74 9.76 -8.29
C TYR A 119 -8.92 10.55 -6.98
N GLY A 120 -10.12 11.08 -6.74
CA GLY A 120 -10.40 11.89 -5.53
C GLY A 120 -10.22 11.09 -4.24
N THR A 121 -10.71 9.85 -4.22
CA THR A 121 -10.52 8.95 -3.08
C THR A 121 -9.06 8.53 -2.94
N GLN A 122 -8.33 8.31 -4.04
CA GLN A 122 -6.89 8.03 -3.99
C GLN A 122 -6.09 9.16 -3.34
N VAL A 123 -6.36 10.42 -3.68
CA VAL A 123 -5.73 11.57 -3.01
C VAL A 123 -6.02 11.54 -1.51
N ARG A 124 -7.28 11.32 -1.14
CA ARG A 124 -7.71 11.28 0.26
C ARG A 124 -7.03 10.15 1.05
N VAL A 125 -6.95 8.96 0.47
CA VAL A 125 -6.22 7.82 1.04
C VAL A 125 -4.75 8.15 1.19
N ALA A 126 -4.10 8.71 0.17
CA ALA A 126 -2.69 9.08 0.23
C ALA A 126 -2.40 10.14 1.31
N ILE A 127 -3.28 11.13 1.50
CA ILE A 127 -3.21 12.09 2.61
C ILE A 127 -3.25 11.37 3.96
N ARG A 128 -4.13 10.38 4.14
CA ARG A 128 -4.18 9.59 5.37
C ARG A 128 -2.91 8.79 5.60
N LEU A 129 -2.33 8.19 4.55
CA LEU A 129 -1.02 7.52 4.66
C LEU A 129 0.06 8.49 5.12
N VAL A 130 0.05 9.75 4.66
CA VAL A 130 0.94 10.80 5.18
C VAL A 130 0.66 11.10 6.66
N GLN A 131 -0.60 11.17 7.09
CA GLN A 131 -0.96 11.38 8.51
C GLN A 131 -0.51 10.23 9.43
N LEU A 132 -0.49 8.99 8.93
CA LEU A 132 0.06 7.84 9.66
C LEU A 132 1.58 7.93 9.83
N CYS A 133 2.26 8.66 8.95
CA CYS A 133 3.70 8.76 8.99
C CYS A 133 4.22 9.73 10.05
N ARG A 134 5.45 9.48 10.53
CA ARG A 134 6.22 10.43 11.34
C ARG A 134 6.48 11.73 10.57
N ASP A 135 6.56 12.83 11.31
CA ASP A 135 6.86 14.14 10.76
C ASP A 135 8.38 14.38 10.64
N ARG A 136 9.06 13.63 9.76
CA ARG A 136 10.51 13.73 9.58
C ARG A 136 11.00 13.39 8.16
N PRO A 137 12.14 13.96 7.71
CA PRO A 137 12.79 13.56 6.46
C PRO A 137 13.13 12.07 6.42
N GLY A 138 13.13 11.51 5.21
CA GLY A 138 13.49 10.11 4.97
C GLY A 138 12.36 9.10 5.23
N VAL A 139 11.20 9.53 5.75
CA VAL A 139 9.97 8.69 5.75
C VAL A 139 9.64 8.26 4.32
N MET A 140 9.17 7.03 4.14
CA MET A 140 8.86 6.45 2.83
C MET A 140 7.42 5.98 2.77
N ILE A 141 6.72 6.32 1.68
CA ILE A 141 5.46 5.68 1.31
C ILE A 141 5.70 5.02 -0.04
N THR A 142 5.50 3.72 -0.10
CA THR A 142 5.84 2.89 -1.25
C THR A 142 4.64 2.07 -1.67
N GLY A 143 4.61 1.64 -2.92
CA GLY A 143 3.50 0.84 -3.40
C GLY A 143 3.72 0.22 -4.75
N ARG A 144 2.81 -0.71 -5.07
CA ARG A 144 2.64 -1.25 -6.42
C ARG A 144 1.18 -1.49 -6.68
N GLN A 145 0.74 -1.25 -7.91
CA GLN A 145 -0.67 -1.35 -8.24
C GLN A 145 -0.90 -1.52 -9.73
N LEU A 146 -2.13 -1.87 -10.09
CA LEU A 146 -2.56 -1.80 -11.48
C LEU A 146 -2.49 -0.34 -11.93
N GLY A 147 -1.73 -0.10 -12.98
CA GLY A 147 -1.63 1.15 -13.69
C GLY A 147 -2.13 1.02 -15.12
N SER A 148 -1.92 2.07 -15.88
CA SER A 148 -2.18 2.08 -17.32
C SER A 148 -1.09 2.88 -18.02
N ARG A 149 -0.77 2.54 -19.27
CA ARG A 149 0.05 3.39 -20.15
C ARG A 149 -0.65 4.72 -20.43
N LEU A 150 -1.98 4.72 -20.42
CA LEU A 150 -2.84 5.89 -20.56
C LEU A 150 -3.52 6.15 -19.21
N GLY A 151 -2.96 7.04 -18.40
CA GLY A 151 -3.56 7.37 -17.09
C GLY A 151 -5.01 7.87 -17.26
N GLY A 152 -5.93 7.40 -16.41
CA GLY A 152 -7.35 7.77 -16.55
C GLY A 152 -8.31 6.91 -15.73
N HIS A 153 -9.60 7.16 -15.94
CA HIS A 153 -10.70 6.39 -15.34
C HIS A 153 -11.01 5.17 -16.21
N TYR A 154 -11.17 4.02 -15.55
CA TYR A 154 -11.50 2.75 -16.20
C TYR A 154 -12.64 2.07 -15.45
N PRO A 155 -13.48 1.27 -16.15
CA PRO A 155 -14.45 0.40 -15.49
C PRO A 155 -13.79 -0.53 -14.47
N MET A 156 -14.45 -0.71 -13.33
CA MET A 156 -14.10 -1.71 -12.34
C MET A 156 -15.00 -2.94 -12.53
N HIS A 157 -14.54 -3.87 -13.35
CA HIS A 157 -15.27 -5.11 -13.62
C HIS A 157 -15.46 -5.94 -12.33
N GLY A 158 -16.68 -6.41 -12.09
CA GLY A 158 -17.00 -7.33 -10.99
C GLY A 158 -17.40 -6.68 -9.65
N VAL A 159 -17.61 -5.36 -9.61
CA VAL A 159 -18.19 -4.67 -8.44
C VAL A 159 -19.53 -4.05 -8.78
N ASP A 160 -19.56 -3.12 -9.74
CA ASP A 160 -20.75 -2.51 -10.31
C ASP A 160 -20.40 -1.95 -11.70
N ASP A 161 -21.32 -2.03 -12.65
CA ASP A 161 -21.08 -1.68 -14.07
C ASP A 161 -20.77 -0.18 -14.26
N ASN A 162 -21.17 0.67 -13.31
CA ASN A 162 -20.89 2.10 -13.33
C ASN A 162 -19.69 2.52 -12.47
N SER A 163 -19.10 1.60 -11.69
CA SER A 163 -17.98 1.93 -10.82
C SER A 163 -16.69 2.11 -11.60
N LEU A 164 -16.01 3.23 -11.35
CA LEU A 164 -14.73 3.58 -11.98
C LEU A 164 -13.61 3.59 -10.93
N HIS A 165 -12.45 3.08 -11.33
CA HIS A 165 -11.17 3.35 -10.64
C HIS A 165 -10.27 4.23 -11.50
N TYR A 166 -9.29 4.89 -10.89
CA TYR A 166 -8.25 5.59 -11.62
C TYR A 166 -6.98 4.75 -11.72
N ARG A 167 -6.54 4.45 -12.96
CA ARG A 167 -5.27 3.76 -13.22
C ARG A 167 -4.21 4.78 -13.58
N HIS A 168 -3.10 4.77 -12.87
CA HIS A 168 -2.02 5.72 -13.09
C HIS A 168 -1.00 5.24 -14.14
N ASN A 169 -0.57 6.17 -14.99
CA ASN A 169 0.79 6.17 -15.55
C ASN A 169 1.74 6.98 -14.64
N VAL A 170 3.04 7.02 -14.95
CA VAL A 170 4.04 7.77 -14.16
C VAL A 170 3.69 9.25 -14.01
N GLU A 171 3.23 9.93 -15.07
CA GLU A 171 2.92 11.37 -15.03
C GLU A 171 1.69 11.68 -14.18
N SER A 172 0.61 10.92 -14.33
CA SER A 172 -0.59 11.08 -13.49
C SER A 172 -0.30 10.76 -12.01
N LEU A 173 0.66 9.87 -11.72
CA LEU A 173 1.07 9.57 -10.35
C LEU A 173 1.87 10.73 -9.73
N LYS A 174 2.70 11.43 -10.53
CA LYS A 174 3.30 12.70 -10.10
C LYS A 174 2.23 13.73 -9.77
N GLY A 175 1.18 13.82 -10.59
CA GLY A 175 0.02 14.68 -10.33
C GLY A 175 -0.65 14.36 -8.98
N LEU A 176 -0.93 13.08 -8.72
CA LEU A 176 -1.49 12.62 -7.45
C LEU A 176 -0.65 13.08 -6.25
N TRP A 177 0.65 12.82 -6.29
CA TRP A 177 1.55 13.21 -5.20
C TRP A 177 1.71 14.72 -5.07
N ARG A 178 1.56 15.47 -6.15
CA ARG A 178 1.53 16.94 -6.09
C ARG A 178 0.30 17.45 -5.34
N ASP A 179 -0.86 16.86 -5.58
CA ASP A 179 -2.09 17.21 -4.85
C ASP A 179 -1.96 16.87 -3.36
N VAL A 180 -1.33 15.73 -3.04
CA VAL A 180 -1.03 15.32 -1.66
C VAL A 180 -0.07 16.31 -0.99
N GLU A 181 1.01 16.73 -1.66
CA GLU A 181 1.94 17.75 -1.14
C GLU A 181 1.25 19.06 -0.79
N ILE A 182 0.35 19.53 -1.66
CA ILE A 182 -0.42 20.76 -1.46
C ILE A 182 -1.33 20.60 -0.24
N ALA A 183 -2.11 19.52 -0.19
CA ALA A 183 -3.09 19.28 0.87
C ALA A 183 -2.45 19.08 2.26
N THR A 184 -1.26 18.47 2.31
CA THR A 184 -0.56 18.17 3.56
C THR A 184 0.51 19.19 3.92
N GLN A 185 0.77 20.16 3.03
CA GLN A 185 1.87 21.12 3.17
C GLN A 185 3.25 20.45 3.36
N THR A 186 3.48 19.33 2.69
CA THR A 186 4.73 18.56 2.73
C THR A 186 5.45 18.53 1.37
N ARG A 187 6.61 17.88 1.30
CA ARG A 187 7.39 17.67 0.07
C ARG A 187 7.88 16.23 -0.02
N TRP A 188 7.79 15.68 -1.23
CA TRP A 188 8.03 14.27 -1.49
C TRP A 188 8.78 14.08 -2.81
N LYS A 189 9.94 13.41 -2.72
CA LYS A 189 10.65 12.92 -3.89
C LYS A 189 10.01 11.63 -4.39
N LEU A 190 9.45 11.65 -5.61
CA LEU A 190 8.84 10.47 -6.25
C LEU A 190 9.81 9.73 -7.17
N GLU A 191 9.91 8.41 -6.97
CA GLU A 191 10.51 7.43 -7.87
C GLU A 191 9.40 6.48 -8.35
N ALA A 192 9.12 6.39 -9.65
CA ALA A 192 8.07 5.52 -10.19
C ALA A 192 8.47 4.91 -11.53
N SER A 193 8.07 3.67 -11.76
CA SER A 193 8.32 2.95 -13.02
C SER A 193 7.31 1.84 -13.26
N PHE A 194 7.13 1.48 -14.53
CA PHE A 194 6.41 0.26 -14.88
C PHE A 194 7.30 -0.96 -14.68
N PHE A 195 6.70 -2.08 -14.32
CA PHE A 195 7.39 -3.36 -14.25
C PHE A 195 6.53 -4.48 -14.83
N VAL A 196 7.18 -5.56 -15.25
CA VAL A 196 6.48 -6.75 -15.75
C VAL A 196 6.15 -7.64 -14.57
N ASP A 197 4.86 -7.96 -14.42
CA ASP A 197 4.41 -8.98 -13.49
C ASP A 197 3.97 -10.21 -14.28
N GLU A 198 4.71 -11.31 -14.14
CA GLU A 198 4.47 -12.54 -14.91
C GLU A 198 3.05 -13.05 -14.74
N ALA A 199 2.48 -12.97 -13.54
CA ALA A 199 1.11 -13.39 -13.31
C ALA A 199 0.11 -12.48 -14.05
N VAL A 200 0.34 -11.15 -14.11
CA VAL A 200 -0.49 -10.24 -14.93
C VAL A 200 -0.37 -10.59 -16.41
N GLU A 201 0.84 -10.86 -16.91
CA GLU A 201 1.03 -11.29 -18.30
C GLU A 201 0.32 -12.62 -18.61
N GLN A 202 0.30 -13.56 -17.66
CA GLN A 202 -0.48 -14.80 -17.80
C GLN A 202 -1.98 -14.52 -17.84
N THR A 203 -2.49 -13.63 -16.98
CA THR A 203 -3.91 -13.23 -16.96
C THR A 203 -4.31 -12.57 -18.29
N ARG A 204 -3.46 -11.69 -18.81
CA ARG A 204 -3.67 -11.02 -20.10
C ARG A 204 -3.81 -11.99 -21.28
N LYS A 205 -3.16 -13.16 -21.23
CA LYS A 205 -3.25 -14.18 -22.29
C LYS A 205 -4.56 -14.96 -22.28
N VAL A 206 -5.27 -15.00 -21.16
CA VAL A 206 -6.44 -15.87 -20.97
C VAL A 206 -7.76 -15.11 -20.83
N VAL A 207 -7.73 -13.81 -20.52
CA VAL A 207 -8.92 -12.97 -20.40
C VAL A 207 -9.22 -12.31 -21.75
N PRO A 208 -10.37 -12.61 -22.38
CA PRO A 208 -10.83 -11.88 -23.57
C PRO A 208 -10.98 -10.39 -23.27
N ASP A 209 -10.69 -9.53 -24.26
CA ASP A 209 -10.83 -8.08 -24.16
C ASP A 209 -10.01 -7.43 -23.02
N TYR A 210 -8.88 -8.05 -22.64
CA TYR A 210 -7.96 -7.48 -21.67
C TYR A 210 -7.42 -6.13 -22.16
N ASP A 211 -7.60 -5.08 -21.35
CA ASP A 211 -7.11 -3.73 -21.64
C ASP A 211 -5.60 -3.74 -21.97
N SER A 212 -5.26 -3.47 -23.23
CA SER A 212 -3.87 -3.46 -23.70
C SER A 212 -3.00 -2.38 -23.06
N ASN A 213 -3.63 -1.35 -22.47
CA ASN A 213 -2.92 -0.31 -21.75
C ASN A 213 -2.63 -0.69 -20.30
N ALA A 214 -3.34 -1.67 -19.73
CA ALA A 214 -3.11 -2.14 -18.39
C ALA A 214 -1.68 -2.64 -18.21
N THR A 215 -1.04 -2.19 -17.14
CA THR A 215 0.33 -2.55 -16.80
C THR A 215 0.52 -2.41 -15.29
N MET A 216 1.55 -3.05 -14.76
CA MET A 216 1.91 -2.86 -13.36
C MET A 216 2.82 -1.65 -13.21
N ILE A 217 2.55 -0.83 -12.19
CA ILE A 217 3.39 0.30 -11.79
C ILE A 217 3.82 0.10 -10.34
N CYS A 218 5.08 0.39 -10.06
CA CYS A 218 5.61 0.50 -8.69
C CYS A 218 6.14 1.91 -8.46
N TRP A 219 6.06 2.36 -7.22
CA TRP A 219 6.41 3.72 -6.84
C TRP A 219 6.88 3.81 -5.39
N SER A 220 7.69 4.82 -5.13
CA SER A 220 8.17 5.18 -3.81
C SER A 220 8.23 6.69 -3.74
N VAL A 221 7.61 7.27 -2.72
CA VAL A 221 7.89 8.65 -2.32
C VAL A 221 8.70 8.68 -1.05
N THR A 222 9.67 9.59 -0.99
CA THR A 222 10.50 9.81 0.20
C THR A 222 10.36 11.26 0.63
N ARG A 223 10.13 11.47 1.93
CA ARG A 223 9.95 12.79 2.51
C ARG A 223 11.26 13.57 2.47
N GLU A 224 11.21 14.79 1.95
CA GLU A 224 12.33 15.74 1.94
C GLU A 224 12.49 16.48 3.26
#